data_AF-A0A183B5R6-F1
#
_entry.id   AF-A0A183B5R6-F1
#
_cell.length_a   1.000
_cell.length_b   1.000
_cell.length_c   1.000
_cell.angle_alpha   90.00
_cell.angle_beta   90.00
_cell.angle_gamma   90.00
#
_symmetry.space_group_name_H-M   'P 1'
#
loop_
_entity.id
_entity.type
_entity.pdbx_description
1 polymer ?
#
loop_
_entity_poly.entity_id
_entity_poly.type
_entity_poly.pdbx_seq_one_letter_code
_entity_poly.pdbx_strand_id
1 'polypeptide(L)'
;MSDFPALQNVATTSLRAYTDRMTRWLRLRVRMIPLVAGVLEPLTEALTLGLLFSLALNYLFELPISYVLLSHLTAWIILDYTLLRSIQVSICDLCDLSLPLFAFSRI
;
A
#
# COMPACT_ATOMS: atom_id res chain seq x y z
N MET A 1 9.59 -20.61 24.18
CA MET A 1 9.48 -19.79 22.95
C MET A 1 8.26 -20.30 22.21
N SER A 2 7.34 -19.44 21.76
CA SER A 2 6.08 -19.90 21.13
C SER A 2 6.30 -20.32 19.69
N ASP A 3 5.73 -21.47 19.31
CA ASP A 3 5.84 -22.07 17.96
C ASP A 3 4.93 -21.39 16.91
N PHE A 4 4.07 -20.47 17.34
CA PHE A 4 3.15 -19.76 16.45
C PHE A 4 3.72 -18.37 16.10
N PRO A 5 4.16 -18.14 14.86
CA PRO A 5 4.75 -16.85 14.44
C PRO A 5 3.78 -15.67 14.59
N ALA A 6 2.46 -15.94 14.57
CA ALA A 6 1.41 -14.94 14.81
C ALA A 6 1.43 -14.38 16.24
N LEU A 7 1.93 -15.13 17.22
CA LEU A 7 1.98 -14.76 18.65
C LEU A 7 3.28 -14.07 19.07
N GLN A 8 4.29 -13.97 18.19
CA GLN A 8 5.59 -13.37 18.50
C GLN A 8 5.63 -11.84 18.33
N ASN A 9 4.52 -11.22 17.89
CA ASN A 9 4.45 -9.79 17.61
C ASN A 9 3.23 -9.18 18.33
N VAL A 10 3.26 -9.12 19.66
CA VAL A 10 2.46 -8.11 20.39
C VAL A 10 3.05 -6.76 20.01
N ALA A 11 2.60 -6.25 18.86
CA ALA A 11 3.10 -5.01 18.31
C ALA A 11 2.65 -3.88 19.21
N THR A 12 3.57 -2.96 19.48
CA THR A 12 3.21 -1.66 20.06
C THR A 12 2.15 -1.01 19.15
N THR A 13 1.05 -0.53 19.74
CA THR A 13 -0.09 0.05 19.03
C THR A 13 0.18 1.49 18.58
N SER A 14 1.38 1.75 18.06
CA SER A 14 1.75 3.06 17.52
C SER A 14 1.62 3.07 16.00
N LEU A 15 1.25 4.23 15.43
CA LEU A 15 1.16 4.40 13.98
C LEU A 15 2.49 4.10 13.29
N ARG A 16 3.63 4.45 13.91
CA ARG A 16 4.97 4.16 13.38
C ARG A 16 5.27 2.65 13.31
N ALA A 17 4.93 1.90 14.35
CA ALA A 17 5.11 0.45 14.34
C ALA A 17 4.21 -0.25 13.31
N TYR A 18 3.06 0.36 12.96
CA TYR A 18 2.21 -0.12 11.88
C TYR A 18 2.82 0.19 10.49
N THR A 19 3.29 1.41 10.26
CA THR A 19 3.90 1.81 8.97
C THR A 19 5.17 1.03 8.66
N ASP A 20 6.01 0.74 9.66
CA ASP A 20 7.22 -0.09 9.49
C ASP A 20 6.88 -1.51 9.04
N ARG A 21 5.85 -2.10 9.66
CA ARG A 21 5.35 -3.42 9.26
C ARG A 21 4.86 -3.39 7.81
N MET A 22 4.04 -2.41 7.46
CA MET A 22 3.52 -2.26 6.10
C MET A 22 4.66 -2.11 5.07
N THR A 23 5.66 -1.28 5.38
CA THR A 23 6.83 -1.05 4.51
C THR A 23 7.64 -2.33 4.31
N ARG A 24 7.79 -3.16 5.34
CA ARG A 24 8.46 -4.47 5.22
C ARG A 24 7.68 -5.43 4.32
N TRP A 25 6.37 -5.56 4.54
CA TRP A 25 5.51 -6.43 3.74
C TRP A 25 5.45 -6.00 2.28
N LEU A 26 5.37 -4.69 2.01
CA LEU A 26 5.39 -4.16 0.66
C LEU A 26 6.73 -4.43 -0.04
N ARG A 27 7.87 -4.23 0.64
CA ARG A 27 9.20 -4.59 0.11
C ARG A 27 9.30 -6.09 -0.22
N LEU A 28 8.73 -6.95 0.62
CA LEU A 28 8.71 -8.39 0.38
C LEU A 28 7.87 -8.75 -0.84
N ARG A 29 6.66 -8.18 -0.97
CA ARG A 29 5.76 -8.43 -2.10
C ARG A 29 6.38 -7.98 -3.43
N VAL A 30 6.96 -6.79 -3.46
CA VAL A 30 7.63 -6.25 -4.66
C VAL A 30 8.81 -7.15 -5.09
N ARG A 31 9.55 -7.73 -4.12
CA ARG A 31 10.69 -8.61 -4.43
C ARG A 31 10.27 -10.02 -4.83
N MET A 32 9.27 -10.59 -4.17
CA MET A 32 8.89 -11.99 -4.36
C MET A 32 7.90 -12.19 -5.51
N ILE A 33 7.03 -11.21 -5.78
CA ILE A 33 5.94 -11.38 -6.76
C ILE A 33 5.75 -10.10 -7.59
N PRO A 34 6.80 -9.62 -8.30
CA PRO A 34 6.76 -8.32 -8.99
C PRO A 34 5.70 -8.26 -10.09
N LEU A 35 5.46 -9.36 -10.80
CA LEU A 35 4.47 -9.42 -11.88
C LEU A 35 3.03 -9.35 -11.33
N VAL A 36 2.77 -10.04 -10.22
CA VAL A 36 1.42 -10.04 -9.62
C VAL A 36 1.16 -8.70 -8.95
N ALA A 37 2.12 -8.20 -8.15
CA ALA A 37 1.96 -6.94 -7.44
C ALA A 37 1.93 -5.72 -8.37
N GLY A 38 2.68 -5.75 -9.48
CA GLY A 38 2.79 -4.61 -10.39
C GLY A 38 1.73 -4.57 -11.48
N VAL A 39 1.21 -5.73 -11.91
CA VAL A 39 0.35 -5.82 -13.09
C VAL A 39 -0.98 -6.50 -12.80
N LEU A 40 -0.97 -7.70 -12.19
CA LEU A 40 -2.23 -8.41 -11.96
C LEU A 40 -3.09 -7.77 -10.88
N GLU A 41 -2.53 -7.43 -9.71
CA GLU A 41 -3.26 -6.78 -8.62
C GLU A 41 -4.02 -5.52 -9.09
N PRO A 42 -3.38 -4.52 -9.73
CA PRO A 42 -4.09 -3.33 -10.18
C PRO A 42 -5.08 -3.63 -11.32
N LEU A 43 -4.77 -4.57 -12.22
CA LEU A 43 -5.67 -4.92 -13.32
C LEU A 43 -6.92 -5.64 -12.81
N THR A 44 -6.77 -6.56 -11.85
CA THR A 44 -7.91 -7.31 -11.32
C THR A 44 -8.69 -6.49 -10.33
N GLU A 45 -8.07 -5.75 -9.40
CA GLU A 45 -8.81 -5.05 -8.37
C GLU A 45 -9.42 -3.74 -8.89
N ALA A 46 -8.64 -2.88 -9.54
CA ALA A 46 -9.14 -1.58 -9.97
C ALA A 46 -10.12 -1.67 -11.16
N LEU A 47 -9.86 -2.55 -12.14
CA LEU A 47 -10.77 -2.68 -13.29
C LEU A 47 -12.02 -3.49 -12.94
N THR A 48 -11.92 -4.62 -12.24
CA THR A 48 -13.13 -5.41 -11.97
C THR A 48 -14.07 -4.68 -11.01
N LEU A 49 -13.54 -4.04 -9.95
CA LEU A 49 -14.35 -3.25 -9.04
C LEU A 49 -14.88 -1.98 -9.71
N GLY A 50 -14.07 -1.30 -10.52
CA GLY A 50 -14.50 -0.14 -11.30
C GLY A 50 -15.62 -0.47 -12.30
N LEU A 51 -15.55 -1.63 -12.96
CA LEU A 51 -16.59 -2.12 -13.87
C LEU A 51 -17.88 -2.47 -13.11
N LEU A 52 -17.79 -3.22 -12.01
CA LEU A 52 -18.96 -3.54 -11.19
C LEU A 52 -19.62 -2.28 -10.61
N PHE A 53 -18.81 -1.32 -10.15
CA PHE A 53 -19.29 -0.05 -9.60
C PHE A 53 -19.97 0.82 -10.66
N SER A 54 -19.37 0.91 -11.85
CA SER A 54 -19.95 1.67 -12.97
C SER A 54 -21.23 1.03 -13.52
N LEU A 55 -21.32 -0.30 -13.55
CA LEU A 55 -22.56 -1.02 -13.89
C LEU A 55 -23.66 -0.78 -12.84
N ALA A 56 -23.33 -0.82 -11.55
CA ALA A 56 -24.28 -0.57 -10.48
C ALA A 56 -24.83 0.87 -10.51
N LEU A 57 -23.96 1.86 -10.74
CA LEU A 57 -24.38 3.26 -10.86
C LEU A 57 -25.14 3.56 -12.14
N ASN A 58 -24.82 2.90 -13.24
CA ASN A 58 -25.63 2.99 -14.46
C ASN A 58 -27.02 2.41 -14.25
N TYR A 59 -27.15 1.29 -13.54
CA TYR A 59 -28.45 0.70 -13.22
C TYR A 59 -29.31 1.57 -12.30
N LEU A 60 -28.71 2.24 -11.32
CA LEU A 60 -29.45 3.00 -10.31
C LEU A 60 -29.74 4.46 -10.71
N PHE A 61 -28.82 5.09 -11.44
CA PHE A 61 -28.86 6.54 -11.73
C PHE A 61 -28.75 6.88 -13.22
N GLU A 62 -28.74 5.86 -14.11
CA GLU A 62 -28.55 6.02 -15.56
C GLU A 62 -27.29 6.81 -15.94
N LEU A 63 -26.29 6.85 -15.04
CA LEU A 63 -25.04 7.56 -15.29
C LEU A 63 -24.22 6.87 -16.37
N PRO A 64 -23.54 7.63 -17.25
CA PRO A 64 -22.71 7.06 -18.29
C PRO A 64 -21.50 6.32 -17.68
N ILE A 65 -21.40 5.03 -18.01
CA ILE A 65 -20.39 4.08 -17.49
C ILE A 65 -18.96 4.63 -17.67
N SER A 66 -18.68 5.26 -18.81
CA SER A 66 -17.36 5.81 -19.15
C SER A 66 -16.88 6.86 -18.15
N TYR A 67 -17.75 7.80 -17.74
CA TYR A 67 -17.39 8.86 -16.80
C TYR A 67 -17.16 8.31 -15.38
N VAL A 68 -17.96 7.35 -14.97
CA VAL A 68 -17.82 6.69 -13.65
C VAL A 68 -16.55 5.84 -13.59
N LEU A 69 -16.23 5.13 -14.66
CA LEU A 69 -15.02 4.32 -14.73
C LEU A 69 -13.76 5.20 -14.71
N LEU A 70 -13.76 6.31 -15.46
CA LEU A 70 -12.64 7.26 -15.47
C LEU A 70 -12.44 7.92 -14.10
N SER A 71 -13.51 8.31 -13.42
CA SER A 71 -13.41 8.91 -12.08
C SER A 71 -12.92 7.89 -11.04
N HIS A 72 -13.38 6.64 -11.12
CA HIS A 72 -12.91 5.54 -10.29
C HIS A 72 -11.41 5.30 -10.48
N LEU A 73 -10.94 5.17 -11.73
CA LEU A 73 -9.52 4.97 -12.04
C LEU A 73 -8.66 6.15 -11.56
N THR A 74 -9.14 7.38 -11.72
CA THR A 74 -8.42 8.58 -11.26
C THR A 74 -8.29 8.58 -9.73
N ALA A 75 -9.37 8.28 -9.00
CA ALA A 75 -9.35 8.16 -7.56
C ALA A 75 -8.39 7.07 -7.08
N TRP A 76 -8.36 5.94 -7.78
CA TRP A 76 -7.46 4.83 -7.48
C TRP A 76 -5.99 5.23 -7.62
N ILE A 77 -5.63 5.89 -8.73
CA ILE A 77 -4.27 6.39 -8.95
C ILE A 77 -3.85 7.38 -7.86
N ILE A 78 -4.76 8.26 -7.43
CA ILE A 78 -4.48 9.22 -6.34
C ILE A 78 -4.21 8.48 -5.03
N LEU A 79 -5.03 7.48 -4.68
CA LEU A 79 -4.85 6.68 -3.47
C LEU A 79 -3.50 5.96 -3.48
N ASP A 80 -3.17 5.28 -4.57
CA ASP A 80 -1.87 4.60 -4.73
C ASP A 80 -0.70 5.59 -4.64
N TYR A 81 -0.83 6.77 -5.26
CA TYR A 81 0.18 7.82 -5.15
C TYR A 81 0.36 8.31 -3.70
N THR A 82 -0.72 8.54 -2.96
CA THR A 82 -0.63 8.96 -1.56
C THR A 82 -0.01 7.88 -0.67
N LEU A 83 -0.33 6.62 -0.93
CA LEU A 83 0.25 5.47 -0.23
C LEU A 83 1.76 5.37 -0.52
N LEU A 84 2.18 5.48 -1.78
CA LEU A 84 3.59 5.48 -2.16
C LEU A 84 4.36 6.63 -1.48
N ARG A 85 3.80 7.83 -1.47
CA ARG A 85 4.41 8.99 -0.80
C ARG A 85 4.52 8.78 0.71
N SER A 86 3.51 8.20 1.35
CA SER A 86 3.54 7.92 2.80
C SER A 86 4.65 6.93 3.18
N ILE A 87 4.90 5.94 2.33
CA ILE A 87 5.93 4.92 2.54
C ILE A 87 7.32 5.48 2.26
N GLN A 88 7.49 6.25 1.18
CA GLN A 88 8.76 6.89 0.84
C GLN A 88 9.22 7.86 1.92
N VAL A 89 8.31 8.64 2.50
CA VAL A 89 8.62 9.53 3.65
C VAL A 89 9.09 8.71 4.86
N SER A 90 8.41 7.61 5.20
CA SER A 90 8.85 6.73 6.30
C SER A 90 10.24 6.12 6.06
N ILE A 91 10.60 5.79 4.80
CA ILE A 91 11.92 5.27 4.47
C ILE A 91 13.00 6.35 4.65
N CYS A 92 12.71 7.60 4.28
CA CYS A 92 13.63 8.72 4.44
C CYS A 92 13.86 9.05 5.92
N ASP A 93 12.79 9.07 6.73
CA ASP A 93 12.87 9.32 8.18
C ASP A 93 13.73 8.26 8.91
N LEU A 94 13.68 7.00 8.47
CA LEU A 94 14.54 5.93 9.01
C LEU A 94 16.01 6.07 8.59
N CYS A 95 16.27 6.59 7.39
CA CYS A 95 17.62 6.86 6.91
C CYS A 95 18.27 7.99 7.73
N ASP A 96 17.52 9.06 7.99
CA ASP A 96 17.96 10.17 8.84
C ASP A 96 18.16 9.76 10.31
N LEU A 97 17.37 8.81 10.82
CA LEU A 97 17.56 8.28 12.19
C LEU A 97 18.70 7.25 12.30
N SER A 98 19.16 6.68 11.18
CA SER A 98 20.29 5.75 11.14
C SER A 98 21.65 6.46 11.11
N LEU A 99 21.71 7.69 10.60
CA LEU A 99 22.91 8.53 10.62
C LEU A 99 23.43 8.85 12.04
N PRO A 100 22.62 9.22 13.06
CA PRO A 100 23.15 9.45 14.41
C PRO A 100 23.57 8.16 15.13
N LEU A 101 22.96 7.00 14.82
CA LEU A 101 23.35 5.72 15.44
C LEU A 101 24.61 5.10 14.83
N PHE A 102 24.83 5.27 13.52
CA PHE A 102 26.09 4.85 12.88
C PHE A 102 27.25 5.84 13.11
N ALA A 103 26.96 7.11 13.42
CA ALA A 103 27.99 8.08 13.80
C ALA A 103 28.54 7.90 15.23
N PHE A 104 27.80 7.26 16.14
CA PHE A 104 28.27 7.02 17.52
C PHE A 104 28.95 5.66 17.73
N SER A 105 28.79 4.69 16.82
CA SER A 105 29.44 3.38 16.93
C SER A 105 30.85 3.33 16.30
N ARG A 106 31.46 4.48 15.99
CA ARG A 106 32.80 4.55 15.39
C ARG A 106 33.64 5.74 15.88
N ILE A 107 33.55 6.05 17.18
CA ILE A 107 34.54 6.77 18.01
C ILE A 107 34.62 6.01 19.34
#